data_AF-A0A7V8BE82-F1
#
_entry.id   AF-A0A7V8BE82-F1
#
_cell.length_a   1.000
_cell.length_b   1.000
_cell.length_c   1.000
_cell.angle_alpha   90.00
_cell.angle_beta   90.00
_cell.angle_gamma   90.00
#
_symmetry.space_group_name_H-M   'P 1'
#
loop_
_entity.id
_entity.type
_entity.pdbx_description
1 polymer ?
#
loop_
_entity_poly.entity_id
_entity_poly.type
_entity_poly.pdbx_seq_one_letter_code
_entity_poly.pdbx_strand_id
1 'polypeptide(L)'
;MLDKNKKVDQGAQGLDCVHEMNTINHYVGMFPIATGAPVEKPLAKFFFAFFATMLLAFAVTQKKLRLGVLALGFGATAAWMITDQYLLGHLDAHVKAYMDETGTFFREPERIKAWGDNVRWITHVVIAGLVVAMVVVLAGVARLQNFQLLLALVPALLPLFFLVTYAGWLWFFGHNLHPWGAFTVKPFMPTVFGEGKVAQFSTYSYPNWGFALLVLMFVCLVPALLLRRKQLREGEAE
;
A
#
# COMPACT_ATOMS: atom_id res chain seq x y z
N MET A 1 -16.72 -27.43 4.28
CA MET A 1 -15.62 -28.38 4.56
C MET A 1 -14.67 -28.31 3.39
N LEU A 2 -13.46 -27.79 3.58
CA LEU A 2 -12.44 -27.77 2.52
C LEU A 2 -11.77 -29.15 2.50
N ASP A 3 -11.85 -29.83 1.37
CA ASP A 3 -11.17 -31.10 1.17
C ASP A 3 -9.65 -30.82 1.10
N LYS A 4 -8.95 -31.09 2.20
CA LYS A 4 -7.49 -30.86 2.36
C LYS A 4 -6.64 -31.57 1.30
N ASN A 5 -7.23 -32.51 0.56
CA ASN A 5 -6.54 -33.31 -0.46
C ASN A 5 -6.72 -32.79 -1.89
N LYS A 6 -7.54 -31.76 -2.12
CA LYS A 6 -7.70 -31.17 -3.45
C LYS A 6 -6.64 -30.08 -3.66
N LYS A 7 -5.49 -30.48 -4.20
CA LYS A 7 -4.44 -29.54 -4.63
C LYS A 7 -4.89 -28.85 -5.92
N VAL A 8 -5.62 -27.75 -5.79
CA VAL A 8 -6.15 -26.96 -6.92
C VAL A 8 -5.02 -26.36 -7.77
N ASP A 9 -3.81 -26.27 -7.21
CA ASP A 9 -2.65 -25.62 -7.85
C ASP A 9 -1.63 -26.61 -8.46
N GLN A 10 -1.85 -27.93 -8.34
CA GLN A 10 -0.93 -28.93 -8.90
C GLN A 10 -1.13 -29.12 -10.39
N GLY A 11 -0.53 -28.22 -11.18
CA GLY A 11 -0.47 -28.38 -12.64
C GLY A 11 -0.44 -27.09 -13.45
N ALA A 12 -0.48 -25.91 -12.82
CA ALA A 12 -0.26 -24.62 -13.50
C ALA A 12 1.24 -24.43 -13.82
N GLN A 13 1.83 -25.38 -14.54
CA GLN A 13 3.14 -25.27 -15.15
C GLN A 13 2.92 -24.97 -16.64
N GLY A 14 3.05 -23.70 -17.03
CA GLY A 14 3.22 -23.34 -18.44
C GLY A 14 2.56 -22.04 -18.94
N LEU A 15 1.69 -21.40 -18.17
CA LEU A 15 0.98 -20.17 -18.56
C LEU A 15 1.15 -19.11 -17.47
N ASP A 16 1.45 -17.87 -17.87
CA ASP A 16 1.54 -16.74 -16.93
C ASP A 16 0.15 -16.47 -16.35
N CYS A 17 -0.10 -16.94 -15.13
CA CYS A 17 -1.39 -16.82 -14.43
C CYS A 17 -1.90 -15.37 -14.38
N VAL A 18 -1.00 -14.39 -14.36
CA VAL A 18 -1.37 -12.96 -14.35
C VAL A 18 -1.84 -12.54 -15.74
N HIS A 19 -1.16 -12.98 -16.80
CA HIS A 19 -1.56 -12.72 -18.18
C HIS A 19 -2.93 -13.32 -18.50
N GLU A 20 -3.20 -14.56 -18.07
CA GLU A 20 -4.50 -15.20 -18.25
C GLU A 20 -5.61 -14.43 -17.50
N MET A 21 -5.34 -14.03 -16.26
CA MET A 21 -6.29 -13.25 -15.47
C MET A 21 -6.55 -11.87 -16.09
N ASN A 22 -5.52 -11.19 -16.60
CA ASN A 22 -5.67 -9.91 -17.30
C ASN A 22 -6.46 -10.07 -18.61
N THR A 23 -6.29 -11.19 -19.31
CA THR A 23 -7.08 -11.52 -20.50
C THR A 23 -8.56 -11.68 -20.14
N ILE A 24 -8.88 -12.39 -19.05
CA ILE A 24 -10.26 -12.52 -18.56
C ILE A 24 -10.82 -11.14 -18.14
N ASN A 25 -10.04 -10.35 -17.39
CA ASN A 25 -10.42 -9.01 -16.96
C ASN A 25 -10.80 -8.14 -18.16
N HIS A 26 -10.00 -8.15 -19.21
CA HIS A 26 -10.30 -7.43 -20.45
C HIS A 26 -11.67 -7.82 -21.04
N TYR A 27 -12.00 -9.12 -21.10
CA TYR A 27 -13.30 -9.59 -21.62
C TYR A 27 -14.50 -9.16 -20.78
N VAL A 28 -14.34 -8.89 -19.48
CA VAL A 28 -15.41 -8.38 -18.61
C VAL A 28 -15.32 -6.87 -18.37
N GLY A 29 -14.42 -6.17 -19.08
CA GLY A 29 -14.22 -4.73 -18.96
C GLY A 29 -13.45 -4.29 -17.71
N MET A 30 -12.85 -5.20 -16.96
CA MET A 30 -11.98 -4.87 -15.82
C MET A 30 -10.60 -4.44 -16.29
N PHE A 31 -9.96 -3.59 -15.49
CA PHE A 31 -8.56 -3.19 -15.71
C PHE A 31 -7.60 -4.36 -15.45
N PRO A 32 -6.40 -4.37 -16.09
CA PRO A 32 -5.32 -5.29 -15.75
C PRO A 32 -4.93 -5.17 -14.28
N ILE A 33 -4.61 -6.28 -13.62
CA ILE A 33 -4.27 -6.32 -12.19
C ILE A 33 -3.05 -5.43 -11.87
N ALA A 34 -2.13 -5.30 -12.81
CA ALA A 34 -0.93 -4.48 -12.68
C ALA A 34 -1.24 -2.99 -12.51
N THR A 35 -2.40 -2.50 -12.98
CA THR A 35 -2.79 -1.08 -12.82
C THR A 35 -3.35 -0.76 -11.43
N GLY A 36 -3.60 -1.77 -10.60
CA GLY A 36 -4.09 -1.59 -9.23
C GLY A 36 -2.99 -1.13 -8.28
N ALA A 37 -3.33 -0.16 -7.41
CA ALA A 37 -2.38 0.50 -6.50
C ALA A 37 -1.14 1.08 -7.21
N PRO A 38 -1.31 1.90 -8.26
CA PRO A 38 -0.23 2.35 -9.13
C PRO A 38 0.71 3.34 -8.44
N VAL A 39 0.35 3.90 -7.28
CA VAL A 39 1.19 4.81 -6.51
C VAL A 39 1.73 4.11 -5.26
N GLU A 40 0.90 3.32 -4.59
CA GLU A 40 1.22 2.70 -3.32
C GLU A 40 2.23 1.56 -3.47
N LYS A 41 2.12 0.73 -4.51
CA LYS A 41 3.07 -0.37 -4.77
C LYS A 41 4.50 0.13 -4.99
N PRO A 42 4.80 1.05 -5.94
CA PRO A 42 6.18 1.50 -6.17
C PRO A 42 6.75 2.28 -4.98
N LEU A 43 5.92 3.01 -4.23
CA LEU A 43 6.36 3.80 -3.07
C LEU A 43 6.38 3.01 -1.76
N ALA A 44 5.88 1.77 -1.73
CA ALA A 44 5.74 0.96 -0.52
C ALA A 44 7.04 0.88 0.30
N LYS A 45 8.18 0.71 -0.38
CA LYS A 45 9.51 0.63 0.25
C LYS A 45 9.85 1.88 1.08
N PHE A 46 9.42 3.07 0.63
CA PHE A 46 9.62 4.33 1.36
C PHE A 46 8.65 4.48 2.53
N PHE A 47 7.41 4.02 2.37
CA PHE A 47 6.46 3.98 3.49
C PHE A 47 6.97 3.05 4.60
N PHE A 48 7.49 1.87 4.26
CA PHE A 48 8.09 0.98 5.25
C PHE A 48 9.32 1.60 5.93
N ALA A 49 10.20 2.28 5.18
CA ALA A 49 11.33 3.01 5.77
C ALA A 49 10.89 4.15 6.71
N PHE A 50 9.83 4.87 6.33
CA PHE A 50 9.21 5.89 7.17
C PHE A 50 8.67 5.30 8.48
N PHE A 51 7.86 4.23 8.41
CA PHE A 51 7.32 3.58 9.62
C PHE A 51 8.42 2.93 10.47
N ALA A 52 9.43 2.32 9.85
CA ALA A 52 10.58 1.77 10.58
C ALA A 52 11.32 2.86 11.36
N THR A 53 11.54 4.02 10.74
CA THR A 53 12.15 5.18 11.43
C THR A 53 11.30 5.63 12.62
N MET A 54 9.98 5.67 12.47
CA MET A 54 9.08 6.01 13.58
C MET A 54 9.18 5.00 14.74
N LEU A 55 9.20 3.70 14.44
CA LEU A 55 9.32 2.66 15.46
C LEU A 55 10.68 2.69 16.16
N LEU A 56 11.77 2.91 15.43
CA LEU A 56 13.10 3.09 16.01
C LEU A 56 13.13 4.31 16.95
N ALA A 57 12.55 5.43 16.53
CA ALA A 57 12.44 6.61 17.37
C ALA A 57 11.56 6.39 18.61
N PHE A 58 10.48 5.62 18.49
CA PHE A 58 9.61 5.27 19.62
C PHE A 58 10.33 4.41 20.67
N ALA A 59 11.25 3.55 20.25
CA ALA A 59 12.06 2.73 21.15
C ALA A 59 13.02 3.58 22.01
N VAL A 60 13.49 4.72 21.48
CA VAL A 60 14.41 5.61 22.19
C VAL A 60 13.67 6.43 23.25
N THR A 61 14.15 6.39 24.50
CA THR A 61 13.55 7.14 25.63
C THR A 61 14.07 8.57 25.74
N GLN A 62 15.31 8.84 25.34
CA GLN A 62 15.92 10.17 25.45
C GLN A 62 15.53 11.09 24.29
N LYS A 63 14.96 12.26 24.59
CA LYS A 63 14.49 13.23 23.58
C LYS A 63 15.51 13.57 22.49
N LYS A 64 16.74 13.91 22.87
CA LYS A 64 17.78 14.34 21.91
C LYS A 64 18.15 13.23 20.93
N LEU A 65 18.33 12.01 21.43
CA LEU A 65 18.62 10.84 20.60
C LEU A 65 17.43 10.49 19.71
N ARG A 66 16.20 10.53 20.24
CA ARG A 66 14.97 10.30 19.47
C ARG A 66 14.86 11.24 18.28
N LEU A 67 15.10 12.54 18.50
CA LEU A 67 15.10 13.54 17.42
C LEU A 67 16.24 13.29 16.42
N GLY A 68 17.41 12.86 16.88
CA GLY A 68 18.50 12.43 16.01
C GLY A 68 18.12 11.26 15.10
N VAL A 69 17.49 10.21 15.66
CA VAL A 69 17.01 9.05 14.91
C VAL A 69 15.97 9.46 13.87
N LEU A 70 15.00 10.31 14.25
CA LEU A 70 13.99 10.81 13.31
C LEU A 70 14.62 11.64 12.18
N ALA A 71 15.50 12.58 12.52
CA ALA A 71 16.12 13.45 11.53
C ALA A 71 16.99 12.66 10.54
N LEU A 72 17.79 11.72 11.04
CA LEU A 72 18.64 10.87 10.20
C LEU A 72 17.80 9.90 9.35
N GLY A 73 16.83 9.19 9.96
CA GLY A 73 16.02 8.20 9.25
C GLY A 73 15.10 8.84 8.21
N PHE A 74 14.44 9.95 8.53
CA PHE A 74 13.63 10.69 7.56
C PHE A 74 14.48 11.35 6.48
N GLY A 75 15.63 11.94 6.84
CA GLY A 75 16.57 12.50 5.87
C GLY A 75 17.07 11.45 4.88
N ALA A 76 17.48 10.28 5.37
CA ALA A 76 17.92 9.16 4.54
C ALA A 76 16.79 8.63 3.65
N THR A 77 15.58 8.47 4.20
CA THR A 77 14.42 8.00 3.43
C THR A 77 14.03 9.01 2.34
N ALA A 78 14.02 10.31 2.64
CA ALA A 78 13.72 11.36 1.67
C ALA A 78 14.77 11.42 0.56
N ALA A 79 16.06 11.36 0.92
CA ALA A 79 17.15 11.32 -0.06
C ALA A 79 17.06 10.08 -0.96
N TRP A 80 16.81 8.90 -0.37
CA TRP A 80 16.62 7.66 -1.13
C TRP A 80 15.42 7.77 -2.08
N MET A 81 14.28 8.26 -1.59
CA MET A 81 13.07 8.43 -2.38
C MET A 81 13.28 9.37 -3.57
N ILE A 82 13.88 10.55 -3.34
CA ILE A 82 14.12 11.53 -4.41
C ILE A 82 15.10 10.95 -5.44
N THR A 83 16.17 10.29 -4.99
CA THR A 83 17.15 9.67 -5.89
C THR A 83 16.51 8.58 -6.73
N ASP A 84 15.77 7.66 -6.10
CA ASP A 84 15.13 6.54 -6.79
C ASP A 84 14.08 7.00 -7.80
N GLN A 85 13.23 7.96 -7.43
CA GLN A 85 12.12 8.38 -8.28
C GLN A 85 12.56 9.30 -9.42
N TYR A 86 13.45 10.25 -9.14
CA TYR A 86 13.80 11.32 -10.09
C TYR A 86 15.19 11.14 -10.71
N LEU A 87 16.22 10.80 -9.92
CA LEU A 87 17.58 10.68 -10.46
C LEU A 87 17.79 9.36 -11.23
N LEU A 88 17.20 8.26 -10.76
CA LEU A 88 17.21 6.98 -11.45
C LEU A 88 16.06 6.83 -12.46
N GLY A 89 15.13 7.79 -12.52
CA GLY A 89 14.03 7.81 -13.48
C GLY A 89 12.99 6.70 -13.28
N HIS A 90 12.92 6.06 -12.11
CA HIS A 90 11.97 4.97 -11.87
C HIS A 90 10.51 5.42 -11.94
N LEU A 91 10.21 6.69 -11.63
CA LEU A 91 8.86 7.22 -11.81
C LEU A 91 8.44 7.21 -13.29
N ASP A 92 9.31 7.68 -14.18
CA ASP A 92 9.03 7.73 -15.61
C ASP A 92 8.94 6.32 -16.20
N ALA A 93 9.83 5.42 -15.79
CA ALA A 93 9.78 4.02 -16.19
C ALA A 93 8.48 3.33 -15.73
N HIS A 94 8.03 3.61 -14.51
CA HIS A 94 6.78 3.07 -13.96
C HIS A 94 5.54 3.61 -14.67
N VAL A 95 5.47 4.92 -14.91
CA VAL A 95 4.35 5.53 -15.65
C VAL A 95 4.28 4.97 -17.07
N LYS A 96 5.43 4.80 -17.73
CA LYS A 96 5.49 4.16 -19.04
C LYS A 96 4.99 2.71 -18.98
N ALA A 97 5.49 1.91 -18.05
CA ALA A 97 5.05 0.51 -17.88
C ALA A 97 3.54 0.42 -17.61
N TYR A 98 3.00 1.31 -16.78
CA TYR A 98 1.56 1.41 -16.53
C TYR A 98 0.76 1.70 -17.81
N MET A 99 1.24 2.64 -18.63
CA MET A 99 0.61 2.98 -19.91
C MET A 99 0.72 1.83 -20.92
N ASP A 100 1.89 1.18 -21.02
CA ASP A 100 2.13 0.07 -21.95
C ASP A 100 1.27 -1.15 -21.59
N GLU A 101 1.17 -1.49 -20.31
CA GLU A 101 0.28 -2.55 -19.81
C GLU A 101 -1.17 -2.23 -20.15
N THR A 102 -1.61 -1.00 -19.89
CA THR A 102 -2.98 -0.57 -20.19
C THR A 102 -3.24 -0.58 -21.70
N GLY A 103 -2.29 -0.12 -22.52
CA GLY A 103 -2.37 -0.09 -23.98
C GLY A 103 -2.38 -1.46 -24.65
N THR A 104 -1.92 -2.50 -23.94
CA THR A 104 -2.04 -3.89 -24.41
C THR A 104 -3.50 -4.35 -24.44
N PHE A 105 -4.32 -3.86 -23.51
CA PHE A 105 -5.73 -4.27 -23.36
C PHE A 105 -6.74 -3.20 -23.78
N PHE A 106 -6.34 -1.94 -23.91
CA PHE A 106 -7.25 -0.84 -24.26
C PHE A 106 -6.73 -0.03 -25.44
N ARG A 107 -7.63 0.28 -26.39
CA ARG A 107 -7.32 1.06 -27.61
C ARG A 107 -7.74 2.53 -27.46
N GLU A 108 -7.32 3.19 -26.38
CA GLU A 108 -7.67 4.60 -26.06
C GLU A 108 -6.43 5.42 -25.72
N PRO A 109 -5.62 5.82 -26.71
CA PRO A 109 -4.33 6.45 -26.45
C PRO A 109 -4.45 7.74 -25.62
N GLU A 110 -5.49 8.55 -25.87
CA GLU A 110 -5.71 9.80 -25.13
C GLU A 110 -6.06 9.57 -23.66
N ARG A 111 -6.92 8.58 -23.35
CA ARG A 111 -7.28 8.27 -21.96
C ARG A 111 -6.16 7.58 -21.21
N ILE A 112 -5.43 6.68 -21.88
CA ILE A 112 -4.25 6.03 -21.31
C ILE A 112 -3.21 7.07 -20.94
N LYS A 113 -2.97 8.04 -21.82
CA LYS A 113 -2.10 9.18 -21.52
C LYS A 113 -2.61 9.97 -20.31
N ALA A 114 -3.90 10.30 -20.27
CA ALA A 114 -4.48 11.01 -19.13
C ALA A 114 -4.35 10.23 -17.80
N TRP A 115 -4.51 8.90 -17.81
CA TRP A 115 -4.28 8.07 -16.64
C TRP A 115 -2.81 8.03 -16.23
N GLY A 116 -1.88 7.91 -17.18
CA GLY A 116 -0.44 8.02 -16.92
C GLY A 116 -0.06 9.37 -16.32
N ASP A 117 -0.60 10.46 -16.86
CA ASP A 117 -0.40 11.82 -16.34
C ASP A 117 -0.97 11.95 -14.92
N ASN A 118 -2.13 11.35 -14.63
CA ASN A 118 -2.70 11.30 -13.28
C ASN A 118 -1.82 10.49 -12.32
N VAL A 119 -1.34 9.30 -12.71
CA VAL A 119 -0.43 8.50 -11.88
C VAL A 119 0.82 9.30 -11.54
N ARG A 120 1.41 9.97 -12.54
CA ARG A 120 2.56 10.85 -12.33
C ARG A 120 2.24 11.95 -11.33
N TRP A 121 1.17 12.71 -11.56
CA TRP A 121 0.79 13.84 -10.72
C TRP A 121 0.49 13.41 -9.27
N ILE A 122 -0.32 12.36 -9.08
CA ILE A 122 -0.64 11.82 -7.75
C ILE A 122 0.64 11.36 -7.06
N THR A 123 1.57 10.74 -7.78
CA THR A 123 2.85 10.31 -7.22
C THR A 123 3.66 11.49 -6.68
N HIS A 124 3.70 12.62 -7.39
CA HIS A 124 4.35 13.83 -6.91
C HIS A 124 3.68 14.37 -5.64
N VAL A 125 2.34 14.38 -5.61
CA VAL A 125 1.57 14.80 -4.43
C VAL A 125 1.86 13.89 -3.24
N VAL A 126 1.94 12.58 -3.44
CA VAL A 126 2.23 11.62 -2.37
C VAL A 126 3.68 11.75 -1.87
N ILE A 127 4.64 11.95 -2.77
CA ILE A 127 6.05 12.21 -2.41
C ILE A 127 6.15 13.50 -1.57
N ALA A 128 5.55 14.60 -2.05
CA ALA A 128 5.53 15.87 -1.32
C ALA A 128 4.81 15.74 0.03
N GLY A 129 3.67 15.06 0.04
CA GLY A 129 2.91 14.77 1.26
C GLY A 129 3.70 13.96 2.27
N LEU A 130 4.49 12.98 1.83
CA LEU A 130 5.35 12.18 2.70
C LEU A 130 6.47 13.02 3.31
N VAL A 131 7.11 13.91 2.53
CA VAL A 131 8.12 14.85 3.05
C VAL A 131 7.51 15.80 4.07
N VAL A 132 6.33 16.35 3.79
CA VAL A 132 5.60 17.20 4.74
C VAL A 132 5.26 16.43 6.01
N ALA A 133 4.80 15.17 5.90
CA ALA A 133 4.52 14.32 7.04
C ALA A 133 5.78 14.06 7.89
N MET A 134 6.94 13.83 7.28
CA MET A 134 8.21 13.69 8.00
C MET A 134 8.54 14.95 8.82
N VAL A 135 8.38 16.14 8.21
CA VAL A 135 8.63 17.42 8.89
C VAL A 135 7.63 17.65 10.03
N VAL A 136 6.34 17.37 9.80
CA VAL A 136 5.29 17.49 10.82
C VAL A 136 5.56 16.54 11.98
N VAL A 137 5.95 15.29 11.70
CA VAL A 137 6.28 14.32 12.75
C VAL A 137 7.48 14.76 13.56
N LEU A 138 8.57 15.19 12.90
CA LEU A 138 9.77 15.69 13.56
C LEU A 138 9.48 16.91 14.44
N ALA A 139 8.76 17.89 13.90
CA ALA A 139 8.39 19.12 14.62
C ALA A 139 7.41 18.84 15.77
N GLY A 140 6.45 17.94 15.55
CA GLY A 140 5.48 17.50 16.56
C GLY A 140 6.18 16.84 17.74
N VAL A 141 7.07 15.88 17.50
CA VAL A 141 7.86 15.22 18.56
C VAL A 141 8.80 16.20 19.26
N ALA A 142 9.35 17.19 18.55
CA ALA A 142 10.21 18.20 19.15
C ALA A 142 9.46 19.13 20.12
N ARG A 143 8.23 19.52 19.77
CA ARG A 143 7.43 20.53 20.49
C ARG A 143 6.47 19.95 21.53
N LEU A 144 5.93 18.76 21.31
CA LEU A 144 4.84 18.19 22.11
C LEU A 144 5.25 16.81 22.66
N GLN A 145 5.34 16.69 23.99
CA GLN A 145 5.74 15.44 24.65
C GLN A 145 4.80 14.27 24.31
N ASN A 146 3.49 14.51 24.25
CA ASN A 146 2.50 13.46 23.94
C ASN A 146 2.50 13.04 22.45
N PHE A 147 3.08 13.87 21.57
CA PHE A 147 3.10 13.59 20.14
C PHE A 147 3.98 12.38 19.80
N GLN A 148 4.91 11.99 20.68
CA GLN A 148 5.70 10.77 20.49
C GLN A 148 4.86 9.48 20.47
N LEU A 149 3.65 9.48 21.03
CA LEU A 149 2.74 8.33 20.93
C LEU A 149 2.31 8.08 19.48
N LEU A 150 2.30 9.12 18.64
CA LEU A 150 2.02 8.98 17.22
C LEU A 150 3.02 8.05 16.51
N LEU A 151 4.26 8.00 17.00
CA LEU A 151 5.34 7.19 16.44
C LEU A 151 5.06 5.69 16.44
N ALA A 152 4.28 5.19 17.41
CA ALA A 152 3.82 3.81 17.44
C ALA A 152 2.36 3.66 17.02
N LEU A 153 1.51 4.68 17.24
CA LEU A 153 0.09 4.62 16.88
C LEU A 153 -0.11 4.47 15.37
N VAL A 154 0.58 5.28 14.56
CA VAL A 154 0.41 5.23 13.11
C VAL A 154 0.87 3.88 12.53
N PRO A 155 2.06 3.35 12.86
CA PRO A 155 2.43 1.99 12.46
C PRO A 155 1.46 0.92 12.98
N ALA A 156 0.96 1.03 14.21
CA ALA A 156 0.01 0.07 14.75
C ALA A 156 -1.27 -0.02 13.91
N LEU A 157 -1.70 1.08 13.29
CA LEU A 157 -2.90 1.12 12.44
C LEU A 157 -2.68 0.61 11.00
N LEU A 158 -1.47 0.19 10.63
CA LEU A 158 -1.19 -0.38 9.30
C LEU A 158 -2.12 -1.52 8.85
N PRO A 159 -2.48 -2.54 9.66
CA PRO A 159 -3.45 -3.54 9.24
C PRO A 159 -4.79 -2.92 8.84
N LEU A 160 -5.24 -1.86 9.53
CA LEU A 160 -6.47 -1.16 9.18
C LEU A 160 -6.31 -0.38 7.87
N PHE A 161 -5.22 0.39 7.72
CA PHE A 161 -4.95 1.13 6.49
C PHE A 161 -4.84 0.20 5.27
N PHE A 162 -4.19 -0.95 5.44
CA PHE A 162 -4.11 -1.97 4.41
C PHE A 162 -5.50 -2.46 4.00
N LEU A 163 -6.38 -2.82 4.95
CA LEU A 163 -7.72 -3.31 4.62
C LEU A 163 -8.59 -2.27 3.93
N VAL A 164 -8.53 -1.01 4.39
CA VAL A 164 -9.28 0.08 3.78
C VAL A 164 -8.81 0.31 2.34
N THR A 165 -7.50 0.36 2.13
CA THR A 165 -6.91 0.59 0.80
C THR A 165 -7.18 -0.58 -0.13
N TYR A 166 -6.99 -1.82 0.35
CA TYR A 166 -7.29 -3.03 -0.39
C TYR A 166 -8.76 -3.10 -0.81
N ALA A 167 -9.69 -2.91 0.13
CA ALA A 167 -11.12 -2.92 -0.17
C ALA A 167 -11.51 -1.78 -1.12
N GLY A 168 -10.91 -0.59 -0.98
CA GLY A 168 -11.12 0.53 -1.89
C GLY A 168 -10.72 0.21 -3.32
N TRP A 169 -9.56 -0.42 -3.52
CA TRP A 169 -9.12 -0.88 -4.84
C TRP A 169 -10.02 -1.98 -5.41
N LEU A 170 -10.43 -2.96 -4.61
CA LEU A 170 -11.40 -3.97 -5.06
C LEU A 170 -12.71 -3.33 -5.52
N TRP A 171 -13.24 -2.40 -4.72
CA TRP A 171 -14.44 -1.66 -5.07
C TRP A 171 -14.27 -0.89 -6.38
N PHE A 172 -13.16 -0.16 -6.54
CA PHE A 172 -12.87 0.60 -7.74
C PHE A 172 -12.88 -0.29 -8.98
N PHE A 173 -12.17 -1.42 -8.95
CA PHE A 173 -12.10 -2.37 -10.07
C PHE A 173 -13.46 -2.98 -10.40
N GLY A 174 -14.29 -3.26 -9.39
CA GLY A 174 -15.62 -3.83 -9.58
C GLY A 174 -16.71 -2.82 -10.01
N HIS A 175 -16.46 -1.51 -9.86
CA HIS A 175 -17.45 -0.46 -10.18
C HIS A 175 -17.05 0.43 -11.37
N ASN A 176 -15.79 0.40 -11.80
CA ASN A 176 -15.29 1.15 -12.95
C ASN A 176 -15.04 0.23 -14.14
N LEU A 177 -16.04 -0.62 -14.45
CA LEU A 177 -15.98 -1.54 -15.57
C LEU A 177 -16.14 -0.79 -16.89
N HIS A 178 -15.31 -1.13 -17.86
CA HIS A 178 -15.35 -0.57 -19.20
C HIS A 178 -16.53 -1.14 -19.99
N PRO A 179 -17.28 -0.31 -20.75
CA PRO A 179 -18.42 -0.79 -21.55
C PRO A 179 -18.03 -1.69 -22.74
N TRP A 180 -16.73 -1.99 -22.92
CA TRP A 180 -16.19 -2.67 -24.10
C TRP A 180 -15.82 -4.13 -23.84
N GLY A 181 -15.99 -4.60 -22.61
CA GLY A 181 -15.88 -6.02 -22.33
C GLY A 181 -16.83 -6.80 -23.24
N ALA A 182 -16.37 -7.89 -23.84
CA ALA A 182 -17.21 -8.79 -24.61
C ALA A 182 -18.42 -9.29 -23.81
N PHE A 183 -18.29 -9.35 -22.48
CA PHE A 183 -19.37 -9.65 -21.55
C PHE A 183 -19.63 -8.46 -20.62
N THR A 184 -20.87 -7.99 -20.62
CA THR A 184 -21.30 -6.96 -19.67
C THR A 184 -21.59 -7.59 -18.32
N VAL A 185 -20.78 -7.25 -17.32
CA VAL A 185 -20.99 -7.64 -15.92
C VAL A 185 -21.56 -6.45 -15.17
N LYS A 186 -22.54 -6.67 -14.30
CA LYS A 186 -23.05 -5.61 -13.42
C LYS A 186 -21.95 -5.20 -12.44
N PRO A 187 -21.86 -3.91 -12.06
CA PRO A 187 -20.98 -3.47 -10.99
C PRO A 187 -21.14 -4.37 -9.75
N PHE A 188 -20.01 -4.78 -9.18
CA PHE A 188 -19.97 -5.71 -8.06
C PHE A 188 -18.83 -5.38 -7.12
N MET A 189 -18.87 -5.93 -5.91
CA MET A 189 -17.78 -5.82 -4.95
C MET A 189 -17.01 -7.15 -4.94
N PRO A 190 -15.74 -7.19 -5.37
CA PRO A 190 -14.90 -8.36 -5.17
C PRO A 190 -14.79 -8.70 -3.68
N THR A 191 -14.79 -10.00 -3.35
CA THR A 191 -14.77 -10.47 -1.97
C THR A 191 -13.48 -10.06 -1.26
N VAL A 192 -13.61 -9.26 -0.19
CA VAL A 192 -12.47 -8.85 0.64
C VAL A 192 -11.88 -10.05 1.40
N PHE A 193 -12.74 -10.88 2.00
CA PHE A 193 -12.33 -12.08 2.73
C PHE A 193 -13.26 -13.26 2.45
N GLY A 194 -12.66 -14.44 2.26
CA GLY A 194 -13.38 -15.69 2.02
C GLY A 194 -13.53 -16.02 0.54
N GLU A 195 -14.58 -16.76 0.23
CA GLU A 195 -14.90 -17.23 -1.11
C GLU A 195 -15.89 -16.27 -1.77
N GLY A 196 -15.63 -15.92 -3.02
CA GLY A 196 -16.51 -15.14 -3.87
C GLY A 196 -16.78 -15.87 -5.17
N LYS A 197 -17.79 -15.40 -5.90
CA LYS A 197 -18.10 -15.90 -7.23
C LYS A 197 -18.38 -14.74 -8.17
N VAL A 198 -17.67 -14.70 -9.28
CA VAL A 198 -17.85 -13.74 -10.36
C VAL A 198 -18.07 -14.52 -11.64
N ALA A 199 -19.28 -14.45 -12.19
CA ALA A 199 -19.72 -15.32 -13.28
C ALA A 199 -19.46 -16.81 -12.96
N GLN A 200 -18.64 -17.50 -13.75
CA GLN A 200 -18.29 -18.92 -13.56
C GLN A 200 -17.00 -19.11 -12.75
N PHE A 201 -16.36 -18.03 -12.30
CA PHE A 201 -15.10 -18.10 -11.57
C PHE A 201 -15.34 -17.98 -10.07
N SER A 202 -14.68 -18.86 -9.31
CA SER A 202 -14.56 -18.74 -7.86
C SER A 202 -13.32 -17.94 -7.51
N THR A 203 -13.46 -16.98 -6.60
CA THR A 203 -12.36 -16.15 -6.10
C THR A 203 -12.10 -16.50 -4.64
N TYR A 204 -10.84 -16.70 -4.27
CA TYR A 204 -10.44 -17.02 -2.90
C TYR A 204 -9.56 -15.90 -2.37
N SER A 205 -10.04 -15.17 -1.36
CA SER A 205 -9.31 -14.07 -0.72
C SER A 205 -9.07 -14.39 0.75
N TYR A 206 -7.90 -14.93 1.06
CA TYR A 206 -7.51 -15.26 2.43
C TYR A 206 -6.26 -14.50 2.87
N PRO A 207 -6.20 -14.09 4.15
CA PRO A 207 -5.00 -13.47 4.68
C PRO A 207 -3.80 -14.42 4.58
N ASN A 208 -2.70 -13.91 4.05
CA ASN A 208 -1.41 -14.58 4.07
C ASN A 208 -0.50 -14.01 5.17
N TRP A 209 0.72 -14.53 5.27
CA TRP A 209 1.72 -14.13 6.26
C TRP A 209 1.93 -12.62 6.37
N GLY A 210 1.94 -11.89 5.26
CA GLY A 210 2.09 -10.43 5.28
C GLY A 210 1.03 -9.74 6.14
N PHE A 211 -0.25 -10.14 6.00
CA PHE A 211 -1.33 -9.58 6.82
C PHE A 211 -1.25 -10.06 8.27
N ALA A 212 -0.91 -11.33 8.50
CA ALA A 212 -0.73 -11.86 9.85
C ALA A 212 0.36 -11.10 10.63
N LEU A 213 1.47 -10.72 9.98
CA LEU A 213 2.53 -9.90 10.57
C LEU A 213 2.04 -8.48 10.91
N LEU A 214 1.20 -7.88 10.07
CA LEU A 214 0.59 -6.57 10.37
C LEU A 214 -0.33 -6.64 11.60
N VAL A 215 -1.12 -7.71 11.73
CA VAL A 215 -1.97 -7.94 12.92
C VAL A 215 -1.12 -8.16 14.16
N LEU A 216 -0.06 -8.98 14.08
CA LEU A 216 0.86 -9.21 15.18
C LEU A 216 1.49 -7.89 15.66
N MET A 217 1.94 -7.05 14.71
CA MET A 217 2.48 -5.74 15.02
C MET A 217 1.46 -4.85 15.75
N PHE A 218 0.19 -4.83 15.34
CA PHE A 218 -0.86 -4.10 16.07
C PHE A 218 -1.01 -4.60 17.51
N VAL A 219 -1.08 -5.92 17.70
CA VAL A 219 -1.22 -6.55 19.02
C VAL A 219 -0.02 -6.24 19.93
N CYS A 220 1.19 -6.13 19.38
CA CYS A 220 2.38 -5.76 20.15
C CYS A 220 2.47 -4.25 20.45
N LEU A 221 2.11 -3.40 19.49
CA LEU A 221 2.26 -1.95 19.63
C LEU A 221 1.19 -1.31 20.51
N VAL A 222 -0.03 -1.85 20.57
CA VAL A 222 -1.09 -1.30 21.42
C VAL A 222 -0.70 -1.33 22.92
N PRO A 223 -0.24 -2.45 23.51
CA PRO A 223 0.29 -2.45 24.86
C PRO A 223 1.49 -1.52 25.04
N ALA A 224 2.43 -1.50 24.09
CA ALA A 224 3.61 -0.63 24.15
C ALA A 224 3.23 0.87 24.20
N LEU A 225 2.20 1.26 23.45
CA LEU A 225 1.63 2.61 23.48
C LEU A 225 1.02 2.96 24.84
N LEU A 226 0.27 2.04 25.44
CA LEU A 226 -0.34 2.24 26.75
C LEU A 226 0.75 2.37 27.84
N LEU A 227 1.80 1.56 27.76
CA LEU A 227 2.96 1.65 28.65
C LEU A 227 3.69 2.99 28.49
N ARG A 228 4.01 3.40 27.26
CA ARG A 228 4.65 4.71 27.02
C ARG A 228 3.77 5.86 27.50
N ARG A 229 2.46 5.79 27.29
CA ARG A 229 1.51 6.79 27.79
C ARG A 229 1.53 6.88 29.31
N LYS A 230 1.65 5.75 30.02
CA LYS A 230 1.78 5.72 31.48
C LYS A 230 3.09 6.38 31.92
N GLN A 231 4.22 6.01 31.33
CA GLN A 231 5.54 6.61 31.61
C GLN A 231 5.56 8.13 31.43
N LEU A 232 4.87 8.64 30.41
CA LEU A 232 4.76 10.09 30.19
C LEU A 232 3.95 10.82 31.27
N ARG A 233 2.94 10.15 31.84
CA ARG A 233 2.17 10.72 32.97
C ARG A 233 2.97 10.69 34.28
N GLU A 234 3.87 9.73 34.41
CA GLU A 234 4.73 9.54 35.59
C GLU A 234 6.06 10.31 35.50
N GLY A 235 6.37 10.92 34.34
CA GLY A 235 7.59 11.72 34.13
C GLY A 235 8.85 10.88 33.86
N GLU A 236 8.71 9.59 33.56
CA GLU A 236 9.83 8.65 33.40
C GLU A 236 10.42 8.60 31.98
N ALA A 237 9.78 9.25 31.00
CA ALA A 237 10.18 9.24 29.60
C ALA A 237 10.22 10.65 29.00
N GLU A 238 11.39 11.30 29.04
CA GLU A 238 11.67 12.56 28.31
C GLU A 238 12.61 12.39 27.10
#